data_AF-A0A6A9ABT3-F1
#
_entry.id   AF-A0A6A9ABT3-F1
#
_cell.length_a   1.000
_cell.length_b   1.000
_cell.length_c   1.000
_cell.angle_alpha   90.00
_cell.angle_beta   90.00
_cell.angle_gamma   90.00
#
_symmetry.space_group_name_H-M   'P 1'
#
loop_
_entity.id
_entity.type
_entity.pdbx_description
1 polymer ?
#
loop_
_entity_poly.entity_id
_entity_poly.type
_entity_poly.pdbx_seq_one_letter_code
_entity_poly.pdbx_strand_id
1 'polypeptide(L)'
;MSNRFYMLCTRETVGSNASFHCHNGNGYSSNIDRAHVYTQEEAQRCWDYGREIDQPICADAVDALAVWHVDCQYIPCDSVVEQGCSAYVAYKKGDWNGNDVYWLQSGGLPTDDFSKAFVFVSANTDEPGVVWLPFHLADAVKRRTFNINNFNRRTMVQGAGLVMPEWLKKYNRRQKAKSGKVRWNCPHCGRITWQYNPYDFDGCSNYSCEGWRA
;
A
#
# COMPACT_ATOMS: atom_id res chain seq x y z
N MET A 1 22.17 8.20 -5.76
CA MET A 1 21.25 7.24 -6.39
C MET A 1 20.99 6.14 -5.39
N SER A 2 19.76 5.64 -5.27
CA SER A 2 19.48 4.50 -4.39
C SER A 2 19.99 3.24 -5.06
N ASN A 3 20.67 2.38 -4.30
CA ASN A 3 21.25 1.14 -4.79
C ASN A 3 20.49 -0.09 -4.27
N ARG A 4 19.39 0.11 -3.55
CA ARG A 4 18.56 -0.94 -2.94
C ARG A 4 17.16 -0.86 -3.48
N PHE A 5 16.65 -1.98 -3.95
CA PHE A 5 15.31 -2.07 -4.52
C PHE A 5 14.55 -3.25 -3.95
N TYR A 6 13.24 -3.09 -3.81
CA TYR A 6 12.32 -4.19 -3.59
C TYR A 6 11.58 -4.50 -4.90
N MET A 7 11.03 -5.71 -5.02
CA MET A 7 10.11 -6.07 -6.10
C MET A 7 8.69 -6.10 -5.55
N LEU A 8 7.92 -5.06 -5.87
CA LEU A 8 6.52 -4.89 -5.51
C LEU A 8 5.62 -5.74 -6.43
N CYS A 9 4.63 -6.41 -5.87
CA CYS A 9 3.50 -6.97 -6.61
C CYS A 9 2.36 -5.95 -6.66
N THR A 10 1.97 -5.53 -7.85
CA THR A 10 0.85 -4.60 -8.04
C THR A 10 -0.52 -5.28 -8.11
N ARG A 11 -0.55 -6.62 -8.09
CA ARG A 11 -1.78 -7.42 -8.11
C ARG A 11 -2.30 -7.79 -6.72
N GLU A 12 -1.39 -8.06 -5.79
CA GLU A 12 -1.72 -8.64 -4.49
C GLU A 12 -1.48 -7.63 -3.37
N THR A 13 -2.57 -7.27 -2.69
CA THR A 13 -2.55 -6.45 -1.47
C THR A 13 -3.31 -7.15 -0.37
N VAL A 14 -2.90 -6.93 0.88
CA VAL A 14 -3.64 -7.36 2.07
C VAL A 14 -4.11 -6.08 2.76
N GLY A 15 -5.41 -5.79 2.61
CA GLY A 15 -5.92 -4.45 2.90
C GLY A 15 -5.26 -3.42 1.99
N SER A 16 -4.77 -2.33 2.57
CA SER A 16 -3.99 -1.32 1.84
C SER A 16 -2.49 -1.65 1.72
N ASN A 17 -2.02 -2.76 2.29
CA ASN A 17 -0.59 -3.07 2.27
C ASN A 17 -0.16 -3.68 0.95
N ALA A 18 0.90 -3.11 0.40
CA ALA A 18 1.67 -3.66 -0.70
C ALA A 18 2.34 -4.99 -0.31
N SER A 19 2.51 -5.87 -1.29
CA SER A 19 3.23 -7.13 -1.13
C SER A 19 4.52 -7.13 -1.93
N PHE A 20 5.59 -7.69 -1.37
CA PHE A 20 6.92 -7.72 -1.97
C PHE A 20 7.40 -9.16 -2.18
N HIS A 21 8.25 -9.38 -3.18
CA HIS A 21 8.91 -10.66 -3.37
C HIS A 21 9.75 -11.01 -2.14
N CYS A 22 9.53 -12.19 -1.59
CA CYS A 22 10.32 -12.71 -0.48
C CYS A 22 11.70 -13.19 -0.94
N HIS A 23 12.64 -13.27 0.00
CA HIS A 23 13.93 -13.93 -0.23
C HIS A 23 13.74 -15.36 -0.79
N ASN A 24 14.62 -15.75 -1.71
CA ASN A 24 14.69 -17.09 -2.32
C ASN A 24 13.41 -17.55 -3.05
N GLY A 25 12.58 -16.62 -3.54
CA GLY A 25 11.38 -16.97 -4.31
C GLY A 25 10.24 -17.55 -3.47
N ASN A 26 10.24 -17.31 -2.15
CA ASN A 26 9.23 -17.79 -1.20
C ASN A 26 7.90 -17.00 -1.28
N GLY A 27 7.43 -16.72 -2.48
CA GLY A 27 6.19 -15.98 -2.74
C GLY A 27 6.27 -14.50 -2.36
N TYR A 28 5.16 -13.99 -1.82
CA TYR A 28 4.97 -12.59 -1.51
C TYR A 28 4.69 -12.36 -0.02
N SER A 29 5.09 -11.20 0.50
CA SER A 29 4.83 -10.79 1.88
C SER A 29 4.58 -9.29 1.97
N SER A 30 3.61 -8.89 2.79
CA SER A 30 3.39 -7.48 3.16
C SER A 30 4.30 -7.01 4.30
N ASN A 31 5.03 -7.92 4.96
CA ASN A 31 6.15 -7.59 5.84
C ASN A 31 7.39 -7.23 5.01
N ILE A 32 7.80 -5.96 5.05
CA ILE A 32 8.98 -5.44 4.35
C ILE A 32 10.26 -6.14 4.80
N ASP A 33 10.36 -6.54 6.07
CA ASP A 33 11.56 -7.19 6.62
C ASP A 33 11.82 -8.58 6.01
N ARG A 34 10.83 -9.14 5.31
CA ARG A 34 10.94 -10.40 4.56
C ARG A 34 11.23 -10.19 3.07
N ALA A 35 11.22 -8.94 2.60
CA ALA A 35 11.39 -8.60 1.19
C ALA A 35 12.84 -8.78 0.74
N HIS A 36 13.02 -9.41 -0.42
CA HIS A 36 14.33 -9.52 -1.04
C HIS A 36 14.83 -8.13 -1.47
N VAL A 37 16.05 -7.79 -1.07
CA VAL A 37 16.73 -6.56 -1.46
C VAL A 37 17.57 -6.83 -2.70
N TYR A 38 17.22 -6.19 -3.81
CA TYR A 38 17.91 -6.28 -5.08
C TYR A 38 18.88 -5.09 -5.24
N THR A 39 19.98 -5.31 -5.95
CA THR A 39 20.74 -4.18 -6.53
C THR A 39 19.94 -3.54 -7.66
N GLN A 40 20.42 -2.39 -8.16
CA GLN A 40 19.80 -1.73 -9.32
C GLN A 40 19.79 -2.64 -10.55
N GLU A 41 20.91 -3.30 -10.85
CA GLU A 41 21.08 -4.17 -12.01
C GLU A 41 20.19 -5.40 -11.90
N GLU A 42 20.11 -6.01 -10.71
CA GLU A 42 19.25 -7.16 -10.45
C GLU A 42 17.78 -6.78 -10.59
N ALA A 43 17.36 -5.64 -10.00
CA ALA A 43 15.99 -5.15 -10.10
C ALA A 43 15.59 -4.83 -11.55
N GLN A 44 16.48 -4.17 -12.30
CA GLN A 44 16.25 -3.89 -13.72
C GLN A 44 16.14 -5.19 -14.52
N ARG A 45 17.05 -6.14 -14.30
CA ARG A 45 17.02 -7.45 -14.97
C ARG A 45 15.74 -8.23 -14.63
N CYS A 46 15.34 -8.26 -13.37
CA CYS A 46 14.09 -8.89 -12.95
C CYS A 46 12.88 -8.22 -13.60
N TRP A 47 12.90 -6.90 -13.79
CA TRP A 47 11.82 -6.20 -14.48
C TRP A 47 11.81 -6.44 -15.99
N ASP A 48 12.99 -6.50 -16.62
CA ASP A 48 13.14 -6.74 -18.06
C ASP A 48 12.60 -8.10 -18.49
N TYR A 49 12.58 -9.10 -17.61
CA TYR A 49 12.07 -10.46 -17.89
C TYR A 49 10.91 -10.90 -16.99
N GLY A 50 10.41 -9.99 -16.15
CA GLY A 50 9.38 -10.27 -15.15
C GLY A 50 7.96 -10.23 -15.72
N ARG A 51 6.97 -10.25 -14.82
CA ARG A 51 5.55 -10.08 -15.17
C ARG A 51 5.15 -8.62 -15.13
N GLU A 52 4.06 -8.29 -15.81
CA GLU A 52 3.49 -6.94 -15.86
C GLU A 52 3.06 -6.41 -14.50
N ILE A 53 2.83 -7.32 -13.55
CA ILE A 53 2.42 -7.02 -12.18
C ILE A 53 3.60 -6.82 -11.24
N ASP A 54 4.81 -7.19 -11.65
CA ASP A 54 6.02 -7.07 -10.84
C ASP A 54 6.69 -5.72 -11.15
N GLN A 55 6.93 -4.92 -10.11
CA GLN A 55 7.41 -3.55 -10.23
C GLN A 55 8.59 -3.34 -9.27
N PRO A 56 9.81 -3.12 -9.79
CA PRO A 56 10.91 -2.70 -8.92
C PRO A 56 10.59 -1.32 -8.35
N ILE A 57 10.98 -1.10 -7.09
CA ILE A 57 10.73 0.12 -6.33
C ILE A 57 11.92 0.42 -5.42
N CYS A 58 12.29 1.70 -5.30
CA CYS A 58 13.35 2.16 -4.41
C CYS A 58 13.06 1.76 -2.96
N ALA A 59 13.95 0.95 -2.38
CA ALA A 59 13.79 0.44 -1.02
C ALA A 59 13.82 1.57 0.00
N ASP A 60 14.71 2.54 -0.16
CA ASP A 60 14.84 3.65 0.80
C ASP A 60 13.57 4.52 0.84
N ALA A 61 12.91 4.71 -0.30
CA ALA A 61 11.63 5.43 -0.37
C ALA A 61 10.48 4.63 0.26
N VAL A 62 10.51 3.30 0.15
CA VAL A 62 9.56 2.41 0.84
C VAL A 62 9.79 2.46 2.35
N ASP A 63 11.04 2.28 2.79
CA ASP A 63 11.43 2.30 4.19
C ASP A 63 11.06 3.64 4.87
N ALA A 64 11.23 4.78 4.18
CA ALA A 64 10.88 6.10 4.68
C ALA A 64 9.37 6.32 4.86
N LEU A 65 8.54 5.55 4.17
CA LEU A 65 7.08 5.62 4.23
C LEU A 65 6.47 4.41 4.93
N ALA A 66 7.31 3.55 5.50
CA ALA A 66 6.87 2.34 6.17
C ALA A 66 6.20 2.67 7.51
N VAL A 67 5.14 1.94 7.82
CA VAL A 67 4.43 2.05 9.10
C VAL A 67 4.41 0.70 9.80
N TRP A 68 4.29 0.74 11.13
CA TRP A 68 4.20 -0.45 11.96
C TRP A 68 2.76 -0.94 11.96
N HIS A 69 2.53 -2.15 11.51
CA HIS A 69 1.25 -2.83 11.61
C HIS A 69 1.38 -4.09 12.47
N VAL A 70 0.25 -4.57 12.97
CA VAL A 70 0.13 -5.80 13.75
C VAL A 70 -1.01 -6.61 13.15
N ASP A 71 -0.66 -7.82 12.71
CA ASP A 71 -1.59 -8.73 12.06
C ASP A 71 -2.40 -9.49 13.12
N CYS A 72 -3.72 -9.45 12.97
CA CYS A 72 -4.69 -10.04 13.91
C CYS A 72 -4.51 -11.55 14.09
N GLN A 73 -3.86 -12.25 13.17
CA GLN A 73 -3.58 -13.69 13.24
C GLN A 73 -2.51 -14.05 14.28
N TYR A 74 -1.70 -13.09 14.73
CA TYR A 74 -0.59 -13.32 15.66
C TYR A 74 -0.80 -12.72 17.06
N ILE A 75 -1.98 -12.18 17.33
CA ILE A 75 -2.34 -11.62 18.63
C ILE A 75 -3.65 -12.22 19.17
N PRO A 76 -3.88 -12.17 20.49
CA PRO A 76 -5.13 -12.65 21.06
C PRO A 76 -6.36 -11.88 20.54
N CYS A 77 -7.44 -12.61 20.28
CA CYS A 77 -8.74 -12.06 19.86
C CYS A 77 -9.63 -11.61 21.04
N ASP A 78 -9.21 -11.93 22.26
CA ASP A 78 -9.86 -11.57 23.51
C ASP A 78 -8.88 -10.82 24.41
N SER A 79 -9.41 -10.01 25.32
CA SER A 79 -8.59 -9.16 26.18
C SER A 79 -7.71 -9.99 27.11
N VAL A 80 -6.46 -9.56 27.26
CA VAL A 80 -5.47 -10.17 28.14
C VAL A 80 -5.07 -9.13 29.20
N VAL A 81 -5.11 -9.53 30.46
CA VAL A 81 -4.68 -8.71 31.60
C VAL A 81 -3.59 -9.46 32.35
N GLU A 82 -2.48 -8.79 32.60
CA GLU A 82 -1.33 -9.35 33.30
C GLU A 82 -1.09 -8.61 34.61
N GLN A 83 -0.81 -9.36 35.68
CA GLN A 83 -0.50 -8.78 36.97
C GLN A 83 0.79 -7.96 36.89
N GLY A 84 0.74 -6.71 37.34
CA GLY A 84 1.89 -5.80 37.34
C GLY A 84 2.22 -5.17 35.98
N CYS A 85 1.45 -5.44 34.94
CA CYS A 85 1.60 -4.74 33.67
C CYS A 85 1.03 -3.31 33.78
N SER A 86 1.80 -2.34 33.29
CA SER A 86 1.49 -0.90 33.33
C SER A 86 1.38 -0.26 31.95
N ALA A 87 1.42 -1.06 30.90
CA ALA A 87 1.38 -0.61 29.51
C ALA A 87 0.48 -1.52 28.69
N TYR A 88 -0.68 -0.98 28.31
CA TYR A 88 -1.69 -1.66 27.51
C TYR A 88 -1.97 -0.89 26.23
N VAL A 89 -2.34 -1.62 25.19
CA VAL A 89 -2.90 -1.09 23.96
C VAL A 89 -4.27 -1.71 23.74
N ALA A 90 -5.12 -0.98 23.04
CA ALA A 90 -6.49 -1.40 22.77
C ALA A 90 -6.77 -1.30 21.27
N TYR A 91 -7.45 -2.29 20.72
CA TYR A 91 -7.86 -2.28 19.31
C TYR A 91 -9.35 -2.60 19.17
N LYS A 92 -9.95 -2.13 18.07
CA LYS A 92 -11.35 -2.37 17.74
C LYS A 92 -11.57 -3.80 17.25
N LYS A 93 -12.43 -4.55 17.94
CA LYS A 93 -12.75 -5.94 17.60
C LYS A 93 -13.57 -6.00 16.31
N GLY A 94 -13.19 -6.91 15.41
CA GLY A 94 -13.96 -7.19 14.18
C GLY A 94 -13.83 -6.14 13.07
N ASP A 95 -12.89 -5.20 13.19
CA ASP A 95 -12.59 -4.21 12.15
C ASP A 95 -11.10 -4.26 11.81
N TRP A 96 -10.79 -4.42 10.52
CA TRP A 96 -9.44 -4.74 10.07
C TRP A 96 -9.11 -4.05 8.74
N ASN A 97 -7.88 -3.56 8.61
CA ASN A 97 -7.29 -3.20 7.32
C ASN A 97 -6.60 -4.43 6.72
N GLY A 98 -7.37 -5.25 5.98
CA GLY A 98 -6.89 -6.58 5.59
C GLY A 98 -6.75 -7.46 6.83
N ASN A 99 -5.52 -7.71 7.26
CA ASN A 99 -5.23 -8.45 8.49
C ASN A 99 -4.87 -7.52 9.67
N ASP A 100 -4.62 -6.24 9.43
CA ASP A 100 -4.08 -5.36 10.46
C ASP A 100 -5.19 -4.74 11.32
N VAL A 101 -4.98 -4.73 12.63
CA VAL A 101 -5.98 -4.21 13.58
C VAL A 101 -5.98 -2.69 13.65
N TYR A 102 -7.14 -2.11 13.97
CA TYR A 102 -7.27 -0.68 14.25
C TYR A 102 -7.12 -0.38 15.73
N TRP A 103 -6.00 0.24 16.10
CA TRP A 103 -5.65 0.72 17.43
C TRP A 103 -6.43 1.97 17.85
N LEU A 104 -6.81 2.03 19.12
CA LEU A 104 -7.33 3.25 19.72
C LEU A 104 -6.23 4.31 19.84
N GLN A 105 -6.59 5.56 19.56
CA GLN A 105 -5.73 6.74 19.68
C GLN A 105 -6.25 7.67 20.77
N SER A 106 -5.38 8.49 21.34
CA SER A 106 -5.80 9.57 22.23
C SER A 106 -6.46 10.69 21.42
N GLY A 107 -7.76 10.93 21.66
CA GLY A 107 -8.49 12.06 21.09
C GLY A 107 -8.70 12.01 19.57
N GLY A 108 -8.54 10.83 18.95
CA GLY A 108 -8.62 10.64 17.50
C GLY A 108 -9.44 9.42 17.09
N LEU A 109 -9.61 9.25 15.77
CA LEU A 109 -10.18 8.03 15.21
C LEU A 109 -9.18 6.87 15.31
N PRO A 110 -9.64 5.61 15.34
CA PRO A 110 -8.74 4.47 15.31
C PRO A 110 -7.78 4.49 14.11
N THR A 111 -6.59 3.96 14.31
CA THR A 111 -5.50 3.91 13.32
C THR A 111 -4.99 2.49 13.17
N ASP A 112 -4.56 2.11 11.98
CA ASP A 112 -3.85 0.85 11.78
C ASP A 112 -2.36 0.98 12.16
N ASP A 113 -1.76 2.17 11.99
CA ASP A 113 -0.39 2.46 12.42
C ASP A 113 -0.16 2.32 13.94
N PHE A 114 0.46 1.20 14.35
CA PHE A 114 0.74 0.83 15.73
C PHE A 114 1.62 1.86 16.45
N SER A 115 2.48 2.60 15.72
CA SER A 115 3.31 3.64 16.33
C SER A 115 2.51 4.79 16.92
N LYS A 116 1.24 4.93 16.52
CA LYS A 116 0.30 5.94 17.01
C LYS A 116 -0.74 5.37 17.98
N ALA A 117 -0.65 4.08 18.32
CA ALA A 117 -1.51 3.47 19.31
C ALA A 117 -1.33 4.18 20.66
N PHE A 118 -2.43 4.46 21.36
CA PHE A 118 -2.34 5.01 22.70
C PHE A 118 -1.96 3.93 23.70
N VAL A 119 -0.98 4.22 24.55
CA VAL A 119 -0.54 3.33 25.62
C VAL A 119 -1.26 3.71 26.91
N PHE A 120 -2.17 2.85 27.33
CA PHE A 120 -2.94 2.99 28.56
C PHE A 120 -2.20 2.37 29.74
N VAL A 121 -2.40 2.94 30.93
CA VAL A 121 -1.78 2.43 32.18
C VAL A 121 -2.50 1.18 32.69
N SER A 122 -3.77 1.00 32.32
CA SER A 122 -4.61 -0.13 32.71
C SER A 122 -5.57 -0.51 31.59
N ALA A 123 -5.96 -1.78 31.55
CA ALA A 123 -6.99 -2.27 30.64
C ALA A 123 -8.40 -1.99 31.17
N ASN A 124 -9.35 -1.68 30.27
CA ASN A 124 -10.79 -1.61 30.56
C ASN A 124 -11.52 -2.75 29.85
N THR A 125 -11.48 -3.96 30.40
CA THR A 125 -12.02 -5.15 29.74
C THR A 125 -13.54 -5.17 29.60
N ASP A 126 -14.23 -4.26 30.27
CA ASP A 126 -15.69 -4.14 30.21
C ASP A 126 -16.16 -3.35 28.99
N GLU A 127 -15.24 -2.71 28.25
CA GLU A 127 -15.58 -1.94 27.05
C GLU A 127 -15.98 -2.85 25.88
N PRO A 128 -17.25 -2.81 25.44
CA PRO A 128 -17.73 -3.71 24.40
C PRO A 128 -17.11 -3.36 23.05
N GLY A 129 -16.69 -4.38 22.31
CA GLY A 129 -16.12 -4.20 20.97
C GLY A 129 -14.66 -3.74 20.96
N VAL A 130 -13.99 -3.72 22.12
CA VAL A 130 -12.57 -3.38 22.25
C VAL A 130 -11.82 -4.56 22.87
N VAL A 131 -10.64 -4.86 22.33
CA VAL A 131 -9.72 -5.86 22.88
C VAL A 131 -8.50 -5.18 23.46
N TRP A 132 -8.19 -5.49 24.70
CA TRP A 132 -7.07 -4.93 25.45
C TRP A 132 -5.92 -5.94 25.53
N LEU A 133 -4.72 -5.52 25.17
CA LEU A 133 -3.52 -6.35 25.20
C LEU A 133 -2.39 -5.63 25.94
N PRO A 134 -1.56 -6.34 26.72
CA PRO A 134 -0.26 -5.83 27.14
C PRO A 134 0.53 -5.36 25.93
N PHE A 135 1.13 -4.16 26.01
CA PHE A 135 1.86 -3.54 24.90
C PHE A 135 2.91 -4.49 24.30
N HIS A 136 3.62 -5.23 25.16
CA HIS A 136 4.69 -6.14 24.75
C HIS A 136 4.22 -7.27 23.83
N LEU A 137 2.97 -7.76 23.96
CA LEU A 137 2.46 -8.81 23.08
C LEU A 137 2.27 -8.31 21.65
N ALA A 138 1.71 -7.11 21.48
CA ALA A 138 1.57 -6.49 20.17
C ALA A 138 2.93 -6.08 19.60
N ASP A 139 3.81 -5.54 20.44
CA ASP A 139 5.15 -5.08 20.05
C ASP A 139 6.04 -6.23 19.56
N ALA A 140 5.90 -7.42 20.15
CA ALA A 140 6.68 -8.61 19.78
C ALA A 140 6.39 -9.12 18.35
N VAL A 141 5.20 -8.83 17.81
CA VAL A 141 4.76 -9.34 16.50
C VAL A 141 4.52 -8.23 15.46
N LYS A 142 4.83 -6.98 15.81
CA LYS A 142 4.70 -5.85 14.87
C LYS A 142 5.64 -6.03 13.67
N ARG A 143 5.21 -5.53 12.53
CA ARG A 143 5.94 -5.63 11.26
C ARG A 143 5.91 -4.31 10.50
N ARG A 144 6.97 -4.03 9.74
CA ARG A 144 6.99 -2.87 8.83
C ARG A 144 6.24 -3.20 7.56
N THR A 145 5.42 -2.27 7.11
CA THR A 145 4.56 -2.42 5.93
C THR A 145 4.53 -1.13 5.12
N PHE A 146 4.08 -1.22 3.88
CA PHE A 146 3.99 -0.08 2.97
C PHE A 146 2.59 0.01 2.38
N ASN A 147 1.95 1.18 2.48
CA ASN A 147 0.64 1.41 1.88
C ASN A 147 0.78 1.56 0.36
N ILE A 148 0.07 0.72 -0.40
CA ILE A 148 0.12 0.72 -1.87
C ILE A 148 -0.28 2.05 -2.48
N ASN A 149 -1.14 2.84 -1.82
CA ASN A 149 -1.58 4.14 -2.32
C ASN A 149 -0.47 5.20 -2.29
N ASN A 150 0.59 4.98 -1.50
CA ASN A 150 1.78 5.83 -1.49
C ASN A 150 2.74 5.50 -2.65
N PHE A 151 2.47 4.45 -3.44
CA PHE A 151 3.31 4.09 -4.57
C PHE A 151 3.29 5.16 -5.65
N ASN A 152 4.45 5.78 -5.89
CA ASN A 152 4.63 6.74 -6.96
C ASN A 152 5.71 6.28 -7.94
N ARG A 153 5.29 5.81 -9.12
CA ARG A 153 6.20 5.32 -10.16
C ARG A 153 7.21 6.37 -10.63
N ARG A 154 6.84 7.66 -10.64
CA ARG A 154 7.73 8.72 -11.13
C ARG A 154 8.89 8.93 -10.18
N THR A 155 8.63 9.02 -8.88
CA THR A 155 9.66 9.29 -7.88
C THR A 155 10.36 8.02 -7.42
N MET A 156 9.62 6.95 -7.13
CA MET A 156 10.14 5.73 -6.50
C MET A 156 10.71 4.71 -7.49
N VAL A 157 10.54 4.89 -8.80
CA VAL A 157 11.05 3.97 -9.84
C VAL A 157 11.93 4.73 -10.82
N GLN A 158 11.33 5.65 -11.59
CA GLN A 158 12.04 6.38 -12.63
C GLN A 158 13.07 7.36 -12.03
N GLY A 159 12.69 8.10 -10.99
CA GLY A 159 13.58 8.96 -10.23
C GLY A 159 14.71 8.20 -9.52
N ALA A 160 14.53 6.90 -9.28
CA ALA A 160 15.55 6.03 -8.72
C ALA A 160 16.47 5.40 -9.78
N GLY A 161 16.27 5.70 -11.07
CA GLY A 161 17.16 5.26 -12.16
C GLY A 161 16.72 3.98 -12.88
N LEU A 162 15.55 3.44 -12.59
CA LEU A 162 15.01 2.26 -13.28
C LEU A 162 14.22 2.67 -14.53
N VAL A 163 14.35 1.89 -15.60
CA VAL A 163 13.74 2.16 -16.90
C VAL A 163 12.69 1.11 -17.22
N MET A 164 11.49 1.56 -17.60
CA MET A 164 10.42 0.66 -17.99
C MET A 164 10.82 -0.17 -19.22
N PRO A 165 10.70 -1.51 -19.19
CA PRO A 165 11.02 -2.37 -20.32
C PRO A 165 10.12 -2.12 -21.53
N GLU A 166 10.65 -2.31 -22.74
CA GLU A 166 9.90 -2.11 -23.99
C GLU A 166 8.70 -3.05 -24.13
N TRP A 167 8.81 -4.29 -23.68
CA TRP A 167 7.70 -5.23 -23.70
C TRP A 167 6.56 -4.74 -22.80
N LEU A 168 6.87 -4.17 -21.63
CA LEU A 168 5.88 -3.66 -20.68
C LEU A 168 5.24 -2.38 -21.21
N LYS A 169 6.00 -1.50 -21.86
CA LYS A 169 5.44 -0.35 -22.60
C LYS A 169 4.44 -0.80 -23.65
N LYS A 170 4.79 -1.81 -24.46
CA LYS A 170 3.91 -2.39 -25.48
C LYS A 170 2.67 -3.02 -24.86
N TYR A 171 2.83 -3.78 -23.78
CA TYR A 171 1.73 -4.38 -23.03
C TYR A 171 0.76 -3.31 -22.52
N ASN A 172 1.25 -2.29 -21.82
CA ASN A 172 0.44 -1.18 -21.30
C ASN A 172 -0.30 -0.42 -22.40
N ARG A 173 0.32 -0.20 -23.57
CA ARG A 173 -0.36 0.40 -24.73
C ARG A 173 -1.52 -0.47 -25.22
N ARG A 174 -1.33 -1.79 -25.31
CA ARG A 174 -2.39 -2.73 -25.71
C ARG A 174 -3.54 -2.75 -24.72
N GLN A 175 -3.27 -2.75 -23.42
CA GLN A 175 -4.34 -2.72 -22.41
C GLN A 175 -5.16 -1.44 -22.47
N LYS A 176 -4.53 -0.28 -22.71
CA LYS A 176 -5.25 0.98 -22.93
C LYS A 176 -6.17 0.92 -24.15
N ALA A 177 -5.71 0.33 -25.25
CA ALA A 177 -6.53 0.16 -26.45
C ALA A 177 -7.77 -0.73 -26.21
N LYS A 178 -7.70 -1.69 -25.28
CA LYS A 178 -8.85 -2.53 -24.89
C LYS A 178 -9.92 -1.80 -24.08
N SER A 179 -9.65 -0.60 -23.57
CA SER A 179 -10.64 0.16 -22.80
C SER A 179 -11.88 0.54 -23.62
N GLY A 180 -11.82 0.44 -24.96
CA GLY A 180 -12.87 0.92 -25.86
C GLY A 180 -12.92 2.45 -25.94
N LYS A 181 -12.10 3.16 -25.15
CA LYS A 181 -12.05 4.61 -25.14
C LYS A 181 -11.11 5.12 -26.22
N VAL A 182 -11.55 6.14 -26.93
CA VAL A 182 -10.73 6.91 -27.86
C VAL A 182 -10.25 8.21 -27.21
N ARG A 183 -9.11 8.70 -27.68
CA ARG A 183 -8.55 9.97 -27.22
C ARG A 183 -9.25 11.13 -27.92
N TRP A 184 -9.73 12.08 -27.13
CA TRP A 184 -10.21 13.38 -27.58
C TRP A 184 -9.41 14.52 -26.92
N ASN A 185 -9.38 15.67 -27.57
CA ASN A 185 -9.01 16.93 -26.92
C ASN A 185 -10.29 17.75 -26.77
N CYS A 186 -10.56 18.27 -25.58
CA CYS A 186 -11.74 19.09 -25.31
C CYS A 186 -11.76 20.32 -26.25
N PRO A 187 -12.84 20.56 -27.02
CA PRO A 187 -12.93 21.72 -27.90
C PRO A 187 -12.84 23.07 -27.18
N HIS A 188 -13.27 23.12 -25.91
CA HIS A 188 -13.31 24.36 -25.12
C HIS A 188 -11.99 24.66 -24.37
N CYS A 189 -11.33 23.65 -23.81
CA CYS A 189 -10.12 23.85 -22.97
C CYS A 189 -8.87 23.11 -23.44
N GLY A 190 -8.92 22.38 -24.54
CA GLY A 190 -7.78 21.65 -25.12
C GLY A 190 -7.30 20.43 -24.31
N ARG A 191 -7.84 20.19 -23.11
CA ARG A 191 -7.42 19.06 -22.25
C ARG A 191 -7.74 17.71 -22.91
N ILE A 192 -6.84 16.76 -22.74
CA ILE A 192 -7.04 15.39 -23.20
C ILE A 192 -8.11 14.71 -22.34
N THR A 193 -9.07 14.06 -22.99
CA THR A 193 -10.07 13.19 -22.37
C THR A 193 -10.16 11.86 -23.14
N TRP A 194 -10.61 10.80 -22.47
CA TRP A 194 -10.78 9.47 -23.04
C TRP A 194 -12.25 9.08 -22.91
N GLN A 195 -12.94 8.93 -24.04
CA GLN A 195 -14.39 8.75 -24.13
C GLN A 195 -14.73 7.53 -24.99
N TYR A 196 -15.94 6.98 -24.86
CA TYR A 196 -16.36 5.78 -25.59
C TYR A 196 -16.85 6.09 -27.00
N ASN A 197 -17.45 7.26 -27.24
CA ASN A 197 -17.91 7.63 -28.57
C ASN A 197 -16.71 8.00 -29.47
N PRO A 198 -16.48 7.29 -30.59
CA PRO A 198 -15.40 7.62 -31.52
C PRO A 198 -15.75 8.73 -32.51
N TYR A 199 -17.02 9.15 -32.57
CA TYR A 199 -17.51 10.11 -33.56
C TYR A 199 -17.82 11.49 -32.96
N ASP A 200 -18.35 11.53 -31.73
CA ASP A 200 -18.72 12.77 -31.07
C ASP A 200 -18.02 12.95 -29.72
N PHE A 201 -17.84 14.22 -29.33
CA PHE A 201 -17.28 14.60 -28.04
C PHE A 201 -18.36 14.58 -26.96
N ASP A 202 -18.26 13.63 -26.02
CA ASP A 202 -19.26 13.41 -24.97
C ASP A 202 -19.22 14.48 -23.85
N GLY A 203 -18.06 15.09 -23.60
CA GLY A 203 -17.90 16.10 -22.56
C GLY A 203 -16.51 16.15 -21.91
N CYS A 204 -16.20 17.28 -21.28
CA CYS A 204 -14.95 17.48 -20.56
C CYS A 204 -15.08 16.97 -19.11
N SER A 205 -14.04 16.31 -18.60
CA SER A 205 -13.96 15.89 -17.18
C SER A 205 -13.55 17.03 -16.24
N ASN A 206 -13.19 18.21 -16.77
CA ASN A 206 -12.84 19.36 -15.97
C ASN A 206 -14.11 20.13 -15.56
N TYR A 207 -14.48 20.09 -14.28
CA TYR A 207 -15.68 20.75 -13.76
C TYR A 207 -15.74 22.27 -14.00
N SER A 208 -14.58 22.92 -14.20
CA SER A 208 -14.51 24.35 -14.53
C SER A 208 -14.53 24.66 -16.02
N CYS A 209 -14.66 23.65 -16.88
CA CYS A 209 -14.73 23.84 -18.33
C CYS A 209 -16.19 24.05 -18.77
N GLU A 210 -16.42 24.97 -19.71
CA GLU A 210 -17.73 25.17 -20.35
C GLU A 210 -18.30 23.87 -20.96
N GLY A 211 -17.43 23.04 -21.53
CA GLY A 211 -17.79 21.73 -22.07
C GLY A 211 -17.94 20.63 -21.03
N TRP A 212 -18.01 20.94 -19.72
CA TRP A 212 -18.13 19.93 -18.67
C TRP A 212 -19.43 19.15 -18.77
N ARG A 213 -19.35 17.84 -18.60
CA ARG A 213 -20.49 16.93 -18.45
C ARG A 213 -20.13 15.92 -17.35
N ALA A 214 -21.12 15.57 -16.53
CA ALA A 214 -21.01 14.61 -15.45
C ALA A 214 -20.89 13.17 -15.98
#